data_AF-A0A1J5IHJ5-F1
#
_entry.id   AF-A0A1J5IHJ5-F1
#
_cell.length_a   1.000
_cell.length_b   1.000
_cell.length_c   1.000
_cell.angle_alpha   90.00
_cell.angle_beta   90.00
_cell.angle_gamma   90.00
#
_symmetry.space_group_name_H-M   'P 1'
#
loop_
_entity.id
_entity.type
_entity.pdbx_description
1 polymer ?
#
loop_
_entity_poly.entity_id
_entity_poly.type
_entity_poly.pdbx_seq_one_letter_code
_entity_poly.pdbx_strand_id
1 'polypeptide(L)'
;MSEQSVDILWVLFSAVLVALMQPGFTALEAGSTRAKNSISTAIKNLSDFLIAFLIFVFFGASLMLGNSIGGWLGWQPMFFYHNSLTGLTLVLFHAMFASTAVTIISGAIAERTKYVAYLMIALIVSLLIYPLQAHWIWHESGWLAQMGFIDFAGATVVHSVGGWAALAAILIIGPRIGRFDDDAQSNRFEQANLAQSALGVFLIWLGWIGFNGGSVLALNSLTGQVILNTMIAGAMGGISGLVVSRLLTGYYQVNAIMYGILAGLVAITASAHLASPYSALIIGILGYLAYLSGQQILIKFRIDDAIEAVPVHLFAGIAGTLAIPFLQSDNEMVKQFEIQLIGIISVGLLSFLVTFCALWLINRIMPLRVSETNEILGLNITEHQASTSMFDLAHAMNAQAKSQDFSKRILVEPYSDASVIAAYYNNVTQSFNQISSEKETLIAETVHMANYDLLTGLAKRRLLVNELDKSLLRLQRKAQTNALFFIDLDGFKNINDVYGHDAGDFVLKEAAQHIQNAIRKIDLASRFGGDEFVLLLEDIQNDSYAATVADKIITAMQVPIDLNCGATVKISASIGLTLFDNKCRCSVDDLLKRADQAMYTAKKRGKGQWVID
;
A
#
# COMPACT_ATOMS: atom_id res chain seq x y z
N MET A 1 27.50 -14.66 49.70
CA MET A 1 26.10 -15.07 49.43
C MET A 1 25.96 -16.53 49.79
N SER A 2 24.80 -16.97 50.31
CA SER A 2 24.54 -18.41 50.48
C SER A 2 24.38 -19.10 49.13
N GLU A 3 24.59 -20.40 49.04
CA GLU A 3 24.40 -21.19 47.81
C GLU A 3 22.98 -21.02 47.26
N GLN A 4 21.97 -21.14 48.13
CA GLN A 4 20.56 -20.88 47.79
C GLN A 4 20.34 -19.45 47.24
N SER A 5 21.03 -18.44 47.78
CA SER A 5 20.92 -17.06 47.27
C SER A 5 21.55 -16.90 45.88
N VAL A 6 22.60 -17.66 45.57
CA VAL A 6 23.25 -17.68 44.25
C VAL A 6 22.34 -18.37 43.24
N ASP A 7 21.73 -19.49 43.60
CA ASP A 7 20.78 -20.20 42.75
C ASP A 7 19.55 -19.34 42.42
N ILE A 8 18.96 -18.68 43.44
CA ILE A 8 17.85 -17.75 43.23
C ILE A 8 18.27 -16.59 42.32
N LEU A 9 19.47 -16.02 42.52
CA LEU A 9 19.98 -14.94 41.66
C LEU A 9 20.14 -15.43 40.21
N TRP A 10 20.64 -16.64 40.01
CA TRP A 10 20.80 -17.23 38.68
C TRP A 10 19.46 -17.44 37.98
N VAL A 11 18.45 -17.98 38.67
CA VAL A 11 17.12 -18.17 38.08
C VAL A 11 16.46 -16.83 37.78
N LEU A 12 16.63 -15.83 38.66
CA LEU A 12 16.12 -14.46 38.41
C LEU A 12 16.79 -13.83 37.18
N PHE A 13 18.12 -13.95 37.06
CA PHE A 13 18.86 -13.47 35.90
C PHE A 13 18.46 -14.23 34.63
N SER A 14 18.24 -15.55 34.74
CA SER A 14 17.74 -16.38 33.65
C SER A 14 16.35 -15.94 33.19
N ALA A 15 15.45 -15.56 34.11
CA ALA A 15 14.15 -14.99 33.74
C ALA A 15 14.31 -13.70 32.93
N VAL A 16 15.26 -12.83 33.27
CA VAL A 16 15.56 -11.61 32.48
C VAL A 16 16.08 -11.98 31.08
N LEU A 17 16.95 -12.98 30.97
CA LEU A 17 17.41 -13.48 29.67
C LEU A 17 16.27 -14.08 28.84
N VAL A 18 15.34 -14.83 29.44
CA VAL A 18 14.16 -15.32 28.70
C VAL A 18 13.24 -14.17 28.30
N ALA A 19 13.07 -13.16 29.14
CA ALA A 19 12.34 -11.93 28.79
C ALA A 19 12.96 -11.24 27.56
N LEU A 20 14.30 -11.29 27.40
CA LEU A 20 15.01 -10.75 26.24
C LEU A 20 14.67 -11.49 24.93
N MET A 21 14.13 -12.71 24.99
CA MET A 21 13.63 -13.38 23.79
C MET A 21 12.44 -12.64 23.17
N GLN A 22 11.63 -11.91 23.96
CA GLN A 22 10.44 -11.18 23.48
C GLN A 22 10.77 -10.06 22.46
N PRO A 23 11.71 -9.12 22.74
CA PRO A 23 12.15 -8.20 21.70
C PRO A 23 12.89 -8.93 20.56
N GLY A 24 13.47 -10.10 20.82
CA GLY A 24 14.05 -10.97 19.79
C GLY A 24 13.00 -11.52 18.81
N PHE A 25 11.88 -12.07 19.30
CA PHE A 25 10.73 -12.46 18.50
C PHE A 25 10.17 -11.25 17.76
N THR A 26 9.93 -10.13 18.46
CA THR A 26 9.46 -8.88 17.83
C THR A 26 10.32 -8.48 16.62
N ALA A 27 11.65 -8.50 16.75
CA ALA A 27 12.57 -8.17 15.66
C ALA A 27 12.57 -9.23 14.53
N LEU A 28 12.56 -10.53 14.89
CA LEU A 28 12.47 -11.63 13.94
C LEU A 28 11.19 -11.57 13.10
N GLU A 29 10.05 -11.41 13.74
CA GLU A 29 8.75 -11.45 13.09
C GLU A 29 8.49 -10.18 12.28
N ALA A 30 8.78 -8.99 12.84
CA ALA A 30 8.60 -7.73 12.12
C ALA A 30 9.53 -7.61 10.91
N GLY A 31 10.75 -8.16 10.99
CA GLY A 31 11.70 -8.20 9.87
C GLY A 31 11.34 -9.25 8.80
N SER A 32 10.76 -10.38 9.20
CA SER A 32 10.44 -11.50 8.29
C SER A 32 9.07 -11.40 7.64
N THR A 33 8.19 -10.52 8.13
CA THR A 33 6.93 -10.16 7.48
C THR A 33 7.14 -9.05 6.44
N ARG A 34 6.16 -8.82 5.56
CA ARG A 34 6.18 -7.73 4.58
C ARG A 34 6.13 -6.37 5.30
N ALA A 35 6.80 -5.37 4.73
CA ALA A 35 6.91 -4.03 5.32
C ALA A 35 5.56 -3.39 5.70
N LYS A 36 4.50 -3.66 4.93
CA LYS A 36 3.13 -3.18 5.21
C LYS A 36 2.46 -3.77 6.47
N ASN A 37 3.09 -4.75 7.11
CA ASN A 37 2.59 -5.47 8.28
C ASN A 37 3.54 -5.47 9.49
N SER A 38 4.75 -4.93 9.36
CA SER A 38 5.80 -4.98 10.39
C SER A 38 5.37 -4.36 11.74
N ILE A 39 4.63 -3.24 11.72
CA ILE A 39 4.13 -2.57 12.92
C ILE A 39 3.02 -3.39 13.58
N SER A 40 2.10 -3.96 12.79
CA SER A 40 1.07 -4.85 13.31
C SER A 40 1.68 -6.07 14.00
N THR A 41 2.72 -6.65 13.41
CA THR A 41 3.48 -7.75 14.01
C THR A 41 4.13 -7.35 15.33
N ALA A 42 4.77 -6.17 15.38
CA ALA A 42 5.42 -5.69 16.60
C ALA A 42 4.44 -5.41 17.74
N ILE A 43 3.30 -4.77 17.45
CA ILE A 43 2.25 -4.51 18.45
C ILE A 43 1.66 -5.82 18.98
N LYS A 44 1.50 -6.84 18.12
CA LYS A 44 1.04 -8.18 18.54
C LYS A 44 2.00 -8.79 19.56
N ASN A 45 3.30 -8.81 19.26
CA ASN A 45 4.34 -9.30 20.18
C ASN A 45 4.31 -8.57 21.53
N LEU A 46 4.26 -7.24 21.52
CA LEU A 46 4.17 -6.46 22.77
C LEU A 46 2.89 -6.77 23.56
N SER A 47 1.77 -6.93 22.86
CA SER A 47 0.47 -7.17 23.50
C SER A 47 0.35 -8.57 24.06
N ASP A 48 0.89 -9.58 23.38
CA ASP A 48 0.88 -10.95 23.91
C ASP A 48 1.70 -11.07 25.17
N PHE A 49 2.85 -10.39 25.26
CA PHE A 49 3.68 -10.43 26.45
C PHE A 49 2.91 -9.88 27.65
N LEU A 50 2.24 -8.74 27.48
CA LEU A 50 1.42 -8.15 28.55
C LEU A 50 0.31 -9.09 29.01
N ILE A 51 -0.40 -9.72 28.07
CA ILE A 51 -1.51 -10.62 28.37
C ILE A 51 -1.00 -11.92 29.00
N ALA A 52 -0.08 -12.60 28.35
CA ALA A 52 0.43 -13.89 28.78
C ALA A 52 1.13 -13.79 30.15
N PHE A 53 1.92 -12.73 30.37
CA PHE A 53 2.55 -12.46 31.65
C PHE A 53 1.52 -12.30 32.77
N LEU A 54 0.54 -11.41 32.60
CA LEU A 54 -0.46 -11.16 33.64
C LEU A 54 -1.35 -12.38 33.87
N ILE A 55 -1.85 -13.00 32.81
CA ILE A 55 -2.71 -14.19 32.92
C ILE A 55 -1.97 -15.33 33.62
N PHE A 56 -0.68 -15.54 33.31
CA PHE A 56 0.10 -16.54 34.00
C PHE A 56 0.30 -16.20 35.47
N VAL A 57 0.71 -14.97 35.79
CA VAL A 57 0.90 -14.52 37.19
C VAL A 57 -0.39 -14.65 38.01
N PHE A 58 -1.53 -14.23 37.46
CA PHE A 58 -2.81 -14.26 38.17
C PHE A 58 -3.43 -15.66 38.28
N PHE A 59 -3.31 -16.48 37.24
CA PHE A 59 -4.03 -17.76 37.13
C PHE A 59 -3.13 -18.94 36.75
N GLY A 60 -2.27 -18.77 35.74
CA GLY A 60 -1.41 -19.85 35.24
C GLY A 60 -0.48 -20.45 36.30
N ALA A 61 0.08 -19.64 37.19
CA ALA A 61 0.93 -20.09 38.28
C ALA A 61 0.18 -21.03 39.24
N SER A 62 -1.10 -20.76 39.51
CA SER A 62 -1.94 -21.64 40.32
C SER A 62 -2.19 -22.98 39.62
N LEU A 63 -2.50 -22.94 38.32
CA LEU A 63 -2.77 -24.13 37.51
C LEU A 63 -1.53 -25.01 37.30
N MET A 64 -0.36 -24.39 37.19
CA MET A 64 0.90 -25.08 36.93
C MET A 64 1.59 -25.55 38.22
N LEU A 65 1.77 -24.66 39.19
CA LEU A 65 2.61 -24.86 40.37
C LEU A 65 1.79 -25.12 41.65
N GLY A 66 0.46 -25.00 41.60
CA GLY A 66 -0.41 -25.25 42.75
C GLY A 66 -0.50 -26.74 43.09
N ASN A 67 -1.18 -27.04 44.21
CA ASN A 67 -1.35 -28.41 44.68
C ASN A 67 -2.01 -29.27 43.61
N SER A 68 -1.39 -30.40 43.28
CA SER A 68 -1.88 -31.28 42.22
C SER A 68 -3.19 -31.96 42.60
N ILE A 69 -4.13 -31.96 41.66
CA ILE A 69 -5.38 -32.70 41.70
C ILE A 69 -5.25 -33.89 40.74
N GLY A 70 -4.86 -35.05 41.29
CA GLY A 70 -4.73 -36.30 40.55
C GLY A 70 -3.67 -36.31 39.44
N GLY A 71 -2.71 -35.39 39.46
CA GLY A 71 -1.68 -35.24 38.42
C GLY A 71 -2.14 -34.53 37.15
N TRP A 72 -3.40 -34.09 37.10
CA TRP A 72 -4.00 -33.47 35.91
C TRP A 72 -3.99 -31.96 35.95
N LEU A 73 -4.17 -31.33 37.12
CA LEU A 73 -4.19 -29.87 37.24
C LEU A 73 -3.74 -29.43 38.62
N GLY A 74 -3.08 -28.28 38.71
CA GLY A 74 -2.75 -27.62 39.97
C GLY A 74 -3.86 -26.67 40.42
N TRP A 75 -3.98 -26.46 41.73
CA TRP A 75 -4.82 -25.38 42.25
C TRP A 75 -4.29 -24.81 43.58
N GLN A 76 -4.21 -23.48 43.63
CA GLN A 76 -3.97 -22.65 44.81
C GLN A 76 -4.67 -21.28 44.67
N PRO A 77 -4.89 -20.53 45.76
CA PRO A 77 -5.30 -19.13 45.66
C PRO A 77 -4.32 -18.28 44.85
N MET A 78 -4.85 -17.24 44.22
CA MET A 78 -4.06 -16.23 43.51
C MET A 78 -2.94 -15.68 44.41
N PHE A 79 -1.73 -15.53 43.87
CA PHE A 79 -0.54 -15.08 44.60
C PHE A 79 -0.09 -15.96 45.77
N PHE A 80 -0.40 -17.27 45.82
CA PHE A 80 0.05 -18.16 46.92
C PHE A 80 1.57 -18.12 47.20
N TYR A 81 2.37 -17.70 46.22
CA TYR A 81 3.83 -17.61 46.25
C TYR A 81 4.40 -16.31 46.85
N HIS A 82 3.57 -15.31 47.20
CA HIS A 82 4.03 -13.95 47.56
C HIS A 82 4.97 -13.86 48.76
N ASN A 83 4.93 -14.83 49.67
CA ASN A 83 5.76 -14.86 50.88
C ASN A 83 7.11 -15.57 50.69
N SER A 84 7.42 -16.05 49.48
CA SER A 84 8.65 -16.78 49.20
C SER A 84 9.39 -16.16 48.02
N LEU A 85 10.65 -15.74 48.25
CA LEU A 85 11.51 -15.24 47.17
C LEU A 85 11.70 -16.32 46.09
N THR A 86 11.91 -17.58 46.47
CA THR A 86 11.99 -18.69 45.52
C THR A 86 10.70 -18.84 44.72
N GLY A 87 9.55 -18.74 45.39
CA GLY A 87 8.23 -18.80 44.73
C GLY A 87 8.03 -17.67 43.72
N LEU A 88 8.35 -16.44 44.10
CA LEU A 88 8.30 -15.27 43.21
C LEU A 88 9.23 -15.44 42.00
N THR A 89 10.46 -15.91 42.23
CA THR A 89 11.44 -16.14 41.16
C THR A 89 10.99 -17.23 40.20
N LEU A 90 10.44 -18.35 40.69
CA LEU A 90 9.92 -19.44 39.85
C LEU A 90 8.72 -19.00 39.02
N VAL A 91 7.79 -18.23 39.61
CA VAL A 91 6.63 -17.70 38.88
C VAL A 91 7.09 -16.74 37.79
N LEU A 92 8.05 -15.85 38.07
CA LEU A 92 8.60 -14.96 37.07
C LEU A 92 9.26 -15.75 35.93
N PHE A 93 10.07 -16.77 36.25
CA PHE A 93 10.74 -17.62 35.27
C PHE A 93 9.74 -18.31 34.36
N HIS A 94 8.72 -18.99 34.91
CA HIS A 94 7.71 -19.68 34.10
C HIS A 94 6.73 -18.73 33.38
N ALA A 95 6.50 -17.52 33.89
CA ALA A 95 5.73 -16.51 33.16
C ALA A 95 6.41 -16.13 31.84
N MET A 96 7.74 -16.12 31.80
CA MET A 96 8.49 -15.86 30.57
C MET A 96 8.32 -17.01 29.57
N PHE A 97 8.33 -18.27 30.04
CA PHE A 97 8.11 -19.45 29.19
C PHE A 97 6.68 -19.50 28.64
N ALA A 98 5.67 -19.16 29.46
CA ALA A 98 4.29 -19.02 29.03
C ALA A 98 4.17 -17.98 27.91
N SER A 99 4.83 -16.84 28.07
CA SER A 99 4.86 -15.78 27.06
C SER A 99 5.56 -16.25 25.78
N THR A 100 6.65 -17.02 25.89
CA THR A 100 7.31 -17.64 24.73
C THR A 100 6.40 -18.64 24.00
N ALA A 101 5.63 -19.47 24.71
CA ALA A 101 4.71 -20.42 24.08
C ALA A 101 3.62 -19.70 23.26
N VAL A 102 3.13 -18.56 23.76
CA VAL A 102 2.12 -17.74 23.07
C VAL A 102 2.70 -17.03 21.85
N THR A 103 3.85 -16.36 21.99
CA THR A 103 4.45 -15.54 20.92
C THR A 103 4.83 -16.36 19.68
N ILE A 104 5.12 -17.67 19.83
CA ILE A 104 5.32 -18.57 18.69
C ILE A 104 4.15 -18.54 17.69
N ILE A 105 2.94 -18.26 18.17
CA ILE A 105 1.72 -18.26 17.35
C ILE A 105 1.58 -16.95 16.55
N SER A 106 2.02 -15.78 17.06
CA SER A 106 1.86 -14.49 16.35
C SER A 106 2.51 -14.54 14.98
N GLY A 107 3.76 -14.99 14.94
CA GLY A 107 4.54 -15.06 13.71
C GLY A 107 3.89 -15.95 12.67
N ALA A 108 3.40 -17.12 13.10
CA ALA A 108 2.78 -18.10 12.22
C ALA A 108 1.54 -17.54 11.50
N ILE A 109 0.72 -16.77 12.24
CA ILE A 109 -0.54 -16.19 11.76
C ILE A 109 -0.46 -14.71 11.34
N ALA A 110 0.74 -14.15 11.21
CA ALA A 110 0.95 -12.74 10.84
C ALA A 110 0.33 -12.35 9.48
N GLU A 111 0.15 -11.04 9.26
CA GLU A 111 -0.31 -10.40 7.99
C GLU A 111 -1.78 -10.56 7.58
N ARG A 112 -2.50 -11.57 8.08
CA ARG A 112 -3.91 -11.80 7.72
C ARG A 112 -4.87 -12.00 8.90
N THR A 113 -4.35 -12.10 10.10
CA THR A 113 -5.16 -12.30 11.31
C THR A 113 -5.49 -10.97 11.97
N LYS A 114 -6.75 -10.77 12.34
CA LYS A 114 -7.19 -9.60 13.09
C LYS A 114 -6.47 -9.49 14.43
N TYR A 115 -6.15 -8.27 14.84
CA TYR A 115 -5.49 -8.00 16.11
C TYR A 115 -6.27 -8.56 17.31
N VAL A 116 -7.59 -8.32 17.39
CA VAL A 116 -8.45 -8.83 18.48
C VAL A 116 -8.50 -10.36 18.51
N ALA A 117 -8.50 -11.02 17.34
CA ALA A 117 -8.46 -12.47 17.26
C ALA A 117 -7.17 -13.03 17.88
N TYR A 118 -6.04 -12.34 17.66
CA TYR A 118 -4.77 -12.73 18.26
C TYR A 118 -4.77 -12.59 19.79
N LEU A 119 -5.33 -11.50 20.34
CA LEU A 119 -5.39 -11.34 21.80
C LEU A 119 -6.21 -12.46 22.48
N MET A 120 -7.26 -12.95 21.81
CA MET A 120 -8.02 -14.11 22.31
C MET A 120 -7.21 -15.40 22.26
N ILE A 121 -6.40 -15.62 21.20
CA ILE A 121 -5.47 -16.74 21.13
C ILE A 121 -4.49 -16.69 22.31
N ALA A 122 -3.90 -15.51 22.55
CA ALA A 122 -2.96 -15.31 23.65
C ALA A 122 -3.59 -15.64 25.01
N LEU A 123 -4.83 -15.20 25.24
CA LEU A 123 -5.59 -15.51 26.46
C LEU A 123 -5.84 -17.02 26.62
N ILE A 124 -6.35 -17.69 25.58
CA ILE A 124 -6.68 -19.12 25.63
C ILE A 124 -5.44 -19.97 25.93
N VAL A 125 -4.35 -19.70 25.21
CA VAL A 125 -3.12 -20.50 25.32
C VAL A 125 -2.44 -20.27 26.67
N SER A 126 -2.31 -19.01 27.12
CA SER A 126 -1.67 -18.68 28.40
C SER A 126 -2.49 -19.11 29.63
N LEU A 127 -3.81 -19.19 29.53
CA LEU A 127 -4.68 -19.59 30.64
C LEU A 127 -4.91 -21.10 30.70
N LEU A 128 -5.28 -21.72 29.59
CA LEU A 128 -5.87 -23.07 29.58
C LEU A 128 -4.92 -24.15 29.08
N ILE A 129 -4.07 -23.84 28.10
CA ILE A 129 -3.27 -24.84 27.40
C ILE A 129 -1.91 -24.98 28.07
N TYR A 130 -1.12 -23.91 28.09
CA TYR A 130 0.25 -23.94 28.57
C TYR A 130 0.35 -24.36 30.05
N PRO A 131 -0.33 -23.71 31.02
CA PRO A 131 -0.15 -24.02 32.44
C PRO A 131 -0.56 -25.45 32.78
N LEU A 132 -1.61 -25.96 32.13
CA LEU A 132 -2.12 -27.31 32.33
C LEU A 132 -1.10 -28.35 31.89
N GLN A 133 -0.51 -28.18 30.71
CA GLN A 133 0.48 -29.11 30.18
C GLN A 133 1.83 -28.99 30.89
N ALA A 134 2.19 -27.78 31.33
CA ALA A 134 3.33 -27.57 32.22
C ALA A 134 3.14 -28.28 33.56
N HIS A 135 1.91 -28.34 34.11
CA HIS A 135 1.62 -29.17 35.27
C HIS A 135 1.86 -30.66 34.98
N TRP A 136 1.40 -31.18 33.85
CA TRP A 136 1.56 -32.59 33.51
C TRP A 136 3.04 -33.02 33.46
N ILE A 137 3.90 -32.14 32.97
CA ILE A 137 5.30 -32.45 32.61
C ILE A 137 6.28 -32.06 33.73
N TRP A 138 6.08 -30.92 34.39
CA TRP A 138 7.06 -30.36 35.33
C TRP A 138 6.61 -30.35 36.78
N HIS A 139 5.32 -30.50 37.07
CA HIS A 139 4.90 -30.70 38.46
C HIS A 139 5.28 -32.12 38.89
N GLU A 140 5.81 -32.27 40.10
CA GLU A 140 6.27 -33.58 40.61
C GLU A 140 5.18 -34.66 40.50
N SER A 141 3.93 -34.34 40.86
CA SER A 141 2.78 -35.23 40.75
C SER A 141 2.13 -35.29 39.36
N GLY A 142 2.63 -34.52 38.37
CA GLY A 142 2.08 -34.48 37.02
C GLY A 142 2.12 -35.86 36.36
N TRP A 143 1.05 -36.25 35.66
CA TRP A 143 0.94 -37.62 35.19
C TRP A 143 2.02 -38.00 34.16
N LEU A 144 2.47 -37.07 33.30
CA LEU A 144 3.58 -37.31 32.37
C LEU A 144 4.92 -37.38 33.12
N ALA A 145 5.13 -36.50 34.11
CA ALA A 145 6.29 -36.55 34.98
C ALA A 145 6.40 -37.90 35.70
N GLN A 146 5.28 -38.37 36.27
CA GLN A 146 5.18 -39.67 36.96
C GLN A 146 5.41 -40.87 36.03
N MET A 147 5.06 -40.74 34.74
CA MET A 147 5.38 -41.75 33.72
C MET A 147 6.86 -41.78 33.33
N GLY A 148 7.65 -40.75 33.69
CA GLY A 148 9.05 -40.61 33.27
C GLY A 148 9.23 -39.86 31.95
N PHE A 149 8.24 -39.07 31.52
CA PHE A 149 8.40 -38.20 30.37
C PHE A 149 9.42 -37.11 30.66
N ILE A 150 10.40 -36.96 29.78
CA ILE A 150 11.47 -35.98 29.94
C ILE A 150 11.26 -34.86 28.92
N ASP A 151 11.20 -33.64 29.42
CA ASP A 151 11.31 -32.42 28.63
C ASP A 151 11.98 -31.37 29.51
N PHE A 152 13.28 -31.19 29.31
CA PHE A 152 14.13 -30.45 30.25
C PHE A 152 13.73 -28.98 30.40
N ALA A 153 13.69 -28.26 29.29
CA ALA A 153 13.41 -26.84 29.25
C ALA A 153 12.20 -26.50 28.36
N GLY A 154 11.58 -27.47 27.70
CA GLY A 154 10.30 -27.25 27.00
C GLY A 154 10.34 -27.32 25.47
N ALA A 155 11.06 -28.30 24.90
CA ALA A 155 10.90 -28.61 23.47
C ALA A 155 9.47 -29.06 23.14
N THR A 156 8.82 -29.75 24.08
CA THR A 156 7.41 -30.11 23.96
C THR A 156 6.52 -29.05 24.59
N VAL A 157 6.69 -28.75 25.89
CA VAL A 157 5.71 -27.94 26.64
C VAL A 157 5.69 -26.44 26.30
N VAL A 158 6.76 -25.91 25.70
CA VAL A 158 6.78 -24.53 25.17
C VAL A 158 6.69 -24.57 23.65
N HIS A 159 7.68 -25.18 22.99
CA HIS A 159 7.81 -25.06 21.54
C HIS A 159 6.77 -25.90 20.79
N SER A 160 6.59 -27.17 21.14
CA SER A 160 5.55 -27.98 20.46
C SER A 160 4.14 -27.49 20.82
N VAL A 161 3.88 -27.04 22.05
CA VAL A 161 2.58 -26.41 22.41
C VAL A 161 2.27 -25.21 21.52
N GLY A 162 3.21 -24.26 21.42
CA GLY A 162 3.09 -23.10 20.54
C GLY A 162 2.94 -23.52 19.08
N GLY A 163 3.71 -24.52 18.63
CA GLY A 163 3.68 -25.04 17.26
C GLY A 163 2.38 -25.75 16.88
N TRP A 164 1.81 -26.56 17.77
CA TRP A 164 0.51 -27.22 17.57
C TRP A 164 -0.63 -26.22 17.56
N ALA A 165 -0.61 -25.24 18.48
CA ALA A 165 -1.59 -24.15 18.50
C ALA A 165 -1.48 -23.27 17.24
N ALA A 166 -0.27 -22.97 16.78
CA ALA A 166 -0.02 -22.26 15.53
C ALA A 166 -0.56 -23.03 14.32
N LEU A 167 -0.30 -24.34 14.24
CA LEU A 167 -0.84 -25.19 13.17
C LEU A 167 -2.37 -25.18 13.16
N ALA A 168 -3.01 -25.33 14.31
CA ALA A 168 -4.47 -25.25 14.43
C ALA A 168 -5.01 -23.90 13.94
N ALA A 169 -4.36 -22.79 14.32
CA ALA A 169 -4.76 -21.45 13.91
C ALA A 169 -4.60 -21.22 12.40
N ILE A 170 -3.46 -21.63 11.81
CA ILE A 170 -3.21 -21.48 10.37
C ILE A 170 -4.23 -22.28 9.54
N LEU A 171 -4.61 -23.48 9.97
CA LEU A 171 -5.58 -24.31 9.24
C LEU A 171 -6.98 -23.67 9.18
N ILE A 172 -7.36 -22.87 10.17
CA ILE A 172 -8.64 -22.15 10.18
C ILE A 172 -8.55 -20.84 9.39
N ILE A 173 -7.45 -20.10 9.55
CA ILE A 173 -7.27 -18.76 8.97
C ILE A 173 -6.95 -18.84 7.46
N GLY A 174 -6.29 -19.92 7.05
CA GLY A 174 -5.91 -20.18 5.66
C GLY A 174 -4.68 -19.38 5.18
N PRO A 175 -4.28 -19.61 3.93
CA PRO A 175 -3.05 -19.04 3.37
C PRO A 175 -3.17 -17.57 3.00
N ARG A 176 -2.07 -16.81 3.05
CA ARG A 176 -2.04 -15.41 2.60
C ARG A 176 -2.33 -15.32 1.11
N ILE A 177 -3.01 -14.25 0.71
CA ILE A 177 -3.32 -13.97 -0.69
C ILE A 177 -2.01 -13.85 -1.49
N GLY A 178 -1.92 -14.59 -2.59
CA GLY A 178 -0.74 -14.62 -3.47
C GLY A 178 0.34 -15.64 -3.10
N ARG A 179 0.20 -16.41 -2.01
CA ARG A 179 1.25 -17.35 -1.56
C ARG A 179 1.40 -18.59 -2.46
N PHE A 180 0.29 -19.07 -3.01
CA PHE A 180 0.21 -20.34 -3.75
C PHE A 180 -0.45 -20.18 -5.12
N ASP A 181 -0.35 -18.99 -5.72
CA ASP A 181 -0.93 -18.71 -7.04
C ASP A 181 -0.10 -19.40 -8.14
N ASP A 182 -0.75 -19.89 -9.19
CA ASP A 182 -0.13 -20.75 -10.21
C ASP A 182 0.86 -20.01 -11.13
N ASP A 183 0.77 -18.67 -11.23
CA ASP A 183 1.59 -17.82 -12.11
C ASP A 183 2.90 -17.28 -11.47
N ALA A 184 3.12 -17.51 -10.16
CA ALA A 184 4.24 -16.92 -9.44
C ALA A 184 5.50 -17.82 -9.49
N GLN A 185 6.51 -17.44 -10.28
CA GLN A 185 7.77 -18.19 -10.43
C GLN A 185 8.55 -18.45 -9.13
N SER A 186 8.26 -17.78 -8.01
CA SER A 186 8.99 -17.99 -6.75
C SER A 186 8.13 -18.21 -5.50
N ASN A 187 6.81 -17.96 -5.52
CA ASN A 187 5.89 -18.06 -4.37
C ASN A 187 6.38 -17.45 -3.04
N ARG A 188 7.51 -16.72 -2.99
CA ARG A 188 8.12 -16.17 -1.77
C ARG A 188 7.82 -14.68 -1.69
N PHE A 189 7.22 -14.26 -0.59
CA PHE A 189 7.03 -12.84 -0.30
C PHE A 189 8.35 -12.17 0.06
N GLU A 190 8.50 -10.92 -0.34
CA GLU A 190 9.58 -10.05 0.12
C GLU A 190 9.44 -9.77 1.62
N GLN A 191 10.56 -9.81 2.33
CA GLN A 191 10.64 -9.59 3.77
C GLN A 191 11.03 -8.13 4.05
N ALA A 192 10.50 -7.53 5.11
CA ALA A 192 10.69 -6.11 5.41
C ALA A 192 12.16 -5.76 5.68
N ASN A 193 12.84 -6.56 6.50
CA ASN A 193 14.23 -6.30 6.89
C ASN A 193 14.91 -7.56 7.44
N LEU A 194 15.67 -8.25 6.59
CA LEU A 194 16.44 -9.45 6.96
C LEU A 194 17.52 -9.19 8.02
N ALA A 195 18.11 -8.00 8.05
CA ALA A 195 19.12 -7.66 9.06
C ALA A 195 18.49 -7.52 10.45
N GLN A 196 17.30 -6.93 10.52
CA GLN A 196 16.49 -6.90 11.74
C GLN A 196 16.10 -8.31 12.19
N SER A 197 15.71 -9.19 11.24
CA SER A 197 15.43 -10.59 11.56
C SER A 197 16.63 -11.30 12.17
N ALA A 198 17.81 -11.09 11.61
CA ALA A 198 19.06 -11.67 12.12
C ALA A 198 19.40 -11.16 13.53
N LEU A 199 19.20 -9.86 13.79
CA LEU A 199 19.32 -9.31 15.16
C LEU A 199 18.35 -10.01 16.12
N GLY A 200 17.11 -10.25 15.69
CA GLY A 200 16.12 -11.02 16.45
C GLY A 200 16.61 -12.41 16.84
N VAL A 201 17.19 -13.16 15.89
CA VAL A 201 17.80 -14.48 16.17
C VAL A 201 18.93 -14.40 17.18
N PHE A 202 19.80 -13.38 17.12
CA PHE A 202 20.87 -13.21 18.11
C PHE A 202 20.32 -12.94 19.52
N LEU A 203 19.29 -12.11 19.65
CA LEU A 203 18.64 -11.84 20.94
C LEU A 203 17.96 -13.10 21.49
N ILE A 204 17.26 -13.86 20.64
CA ILE A 204 16.65 -15.14 21.00
C ILE A 204 17.74 -16.14 21.44
N TRP A 205 18.86 -16.22 20.73
CA TRP A 205 19.95 -17.13 21.05
C TRP A 205 20.62 -16.77 22.39
N LEU A 206 20.83 -15.48 22.66
CA LEU A 206 21.29 -14.99 23.96
C LEU A 206 20.29 -15.32 25.08
N GLY A 207 19.00 -15.11 24.84
CA GLY A 207 17.95 -15.45 25.80
C GLY A 207 17.87 -16.94 26.10
N TRP A 208 18.21 -17.79 25.12
CA TRP A 208 18.25 -19.25 25.27
C TRP A 208 19.26 -19.74 26.31
N ILE A 209 20.30 -18.94 26.61
CA ILE A 209 21.22 -19.21 27.72
C ILE A 209 20.45 -19.26 29.04
N GLY A 210 19.55 -18.30 29.27
CA GLY A 210 18.67 -18.29 30.44
C GLY A 210 17.56 -19.34 30.35
N PHE A 211 17.04 -19.60 29.15
CA PHE A 211 15.99 -20.59 28.94
C PHE A 211 16.44 -22.00 29.37
N ASN A 212 17.52 -22.50 28.80
CA ASN A 212 18.04 -23.82 29.14
C ASN A 212 18.84 -23.80 30.45
N GLY A 213 19.75 -22.83 30.62
CA GLY A 213 20.60 -22.76 31.81
C GLY A 213 19.82 -22.49 33.10
N GLY A 214 18.77 -21.66 33.03
CA GLY A 214 17.86 -21.41 34.15
C GLY A 214 17.04 -22.63 34.54
N SER A 215 16.76 -23.54 33.60
CA SER A 215 16.00 -24.77 33.86
C SER A 215 16.75 -25.80 34.72
N VAL A 216 18.04 -25.58 35.00
CA VAL A 216 18.77 -26.31 36.05
C VAL A 216 18.33 -25.90 37.46
N LEU A 217 17.73 -24.71 37.61
CA LEU A 217 17.30 -24.10 38.88
C LEU A 217 18.43 -23.85 39.90
N ALA A 218 19.68 -24.01 39.47
CA ALA A 218 20.88 -23.80 40.27
C ALA A 218 22.03 -23.30 39.38
N LEU A 219 23.07 -22.73 39.98
CA LEU A 219 24.29 -22.31 39.28
C LEU A 219 25.47 -23.22 39.64
N ASN A 220 25.70 -24.25 38.81
CA ASN A 220 26.74 -25.24 39.03
C ASN A 220 27.36 -25.75 37.70
N SER A 221 28.16 -26.81 37.75
CA SER A 221 28.81 -27.39 36.56
C SER A 221 27.81 -27.89 35.50
N LEU A 222 26.66 -28.43 35.93
CA LEU A 222 25.59 -28.86 35.03
C LEU A 222 25.02 -27.67 34.27
N THR A 223 24.83 -26.52 34.92
CA THR A 223 24.44 -25.25 34.28
C THR A 223 25.40 -24.87 33.17
N GLY A 224 26.71 -24.94 33.43
CA GLY A 224 27.74 -24.68 32.44
C GLY A 224 27.68 -25.64 31.23
N GLN A 225 27.48 -26.93 31.48
CA GLN A 225 27.32 -27.94 30.43
C GLN A 225 26.06 -27.72 29.58
N VAL A 226 24.92 -27.44 30.22
CA VAL A 226 23.65 -27.15 29.56
C VAL A 226 23.77 -25.95 28.63
N ILE A 227 24.40 -24.87 29.10
CA ILE A 227 24.64 -23.67 28.27
C ILE A 227 25.54 -24.02 27.09
N LEU A 228 26.64 -24.74 27.32
CA LEU A 228 27.56 -25.14 26.25
C LEU A 228 26.83 -25.98 25.18
N ASN A 229 26.06 -26.99 25.58
CA ASN A 229 25.28 -27.83 24.68
C ASN A 229 24.27 -27.01 23.87
N THR A 230 23.63 -26.03 24.51
CA THR A 230 22.69 -25.10 23.87
C THR A 230 23.36 -24.31 22.75
N MET A 231 24.53 -23.73 23.04
CA MET A 231 25.29 -22.95 22.04
C MET A 231 25.80 -23.83 20.89
N ILE A 232 26.26 -25.05 21.19
CA ILE A 232 26.73 -26.00 20.18
C ILE A 232 25.60 -26.42 19.24
N ALA A 233 24.43 -26.78 19.78
CA ALA A 233 23.31 -27.23 18.96
C ALA A 233 22.76 -26.10 18.07
N GLY A 234 22.64 -24.88 18.59
CA GLY A 234 22.26 -23.71 17.79
C GLY A 234 23.26 -23.43 16.67
N ALA A 235 24.57 -23.47 16.97
CA ALA A 235 25.61 -23.27 15.95
C ALA A 235 25.56 -24.36 14.86
N MET A 236 25.38 -25.62 15.23
CA MET A 236 25.32 -26.72 14.26
C MET A 236 24.05 -26.71 13.42
N GLY A 237 22.91 -26.31 13.99
CA GLY A 237 21.70 -26.07 13.21
C GLY A 237 21.92 -24.97 12.16
N GLY A 238 22.55 -23.85 12.55
CA GLY A 238 22.92 -22.76 11.64
C GLY A 238 23.90 -23.16 10.53
N ILE A 239 24.95 -23.91 10.89
CA ILE A 239 25.92 -24.46 9.91
C ILE A 239 25.23 -25.42 8.96
N SER A 240 24.31 -26.25 9.44
CA SER A 240 23.51 -27.15 8.57
C SER A 240 22.70 -26.33 7.56
N GLY A 241 22.08 -25.24 7.99
CA GLY A 241 21.42 -24.25 7.13
C GLY A 241 22.34 -23.64 6.07
N LEU A 242 23.54 -23.24 6.48
CA LEU A 242 24.55 -22.67 5.60
C LEU A 242 24.98 -23.67 4.51
N VAL A 243 25.31 -24.90 4.91
CA VAL A 243 25.78 -25.96 4.01
C VAL A 243 24.66 -26.38 3.05
N VAL A 244 23.48 -26.71 3.57
CA VAL A 244 22.38 -27.20 2.74
C VAL A 244 21.86 -26.13 1.78
N SER A 245 21.77 -24.86 2.21
CA SER A 245 21.37 -23.78 1.29
C SER A 245 22.36 -23.60 0.14
N ARG A 246 23.67 -23.66 0.41
CA ARG A 246 24.71 -23.60 -0.62
C ARG A 246 24.63 -24.78 -1.59
N LEU A 247 24.42 -25.99 -1.08
CA LEU A 247 24.32 -27.21 -1.91
C LEU A 247 23.08 -27.21 -2.80
N LEU A 248 21.93 -26.77 -2.29
CA LEU A 248 20.66 -26.84 -3.05
C LEU A 248 20.45 -25.64 -3.98
N THR A 249 20.93 -24.45 -3.60
CA THR A 249 20.59 -23.20 -4.32
C THR A 249 21.78 -22.55 -4.99
N GLY A 250 23.00 -23.00 -4.71
CA GLY A 250 24.21 -22.40 -5.24
C GLY A 250 24.62 -21.08 -4.57
N TYR A 251 23.94 -20.62 -3.51
CA TYR A 251 24.34 -19.46 -2.70
C TYR A 251 23.88 -19.61 -1.25
N TYR A 252 24.42 -18.79 -0.35
CA TYR A 252 24.11 -18.85 1.08
C TYR A 252 22.84 -18.04 1.38
N GLN A 253 21.81 -18.68 1.92
CA GLN A 253 20.55 -18.02 2.27
C GLN A 253 20.52 -17.66 3.76
N VAL A 254 20.32 -16.37 4.06
CA VAL A 254 20.24 -15.87 5.44
C VAL A 254 19.13 -16.58 6.23
N ASN A 255 17.95 -16.75 5.62
CA ASN A 255 16.82 -17.47 6.23
C ASN A 255 17.18 -18.90 6.63
N ALA A 256 17.89 -19.64 5.77
CA ALA A 256 18.28 -21.02 6.07
C ALA A 256 19.19 -21.09 7.30
N ILE A 257 20.10 -20.12 7.47
CA ILE A 257 20.97 -20.02 8.64
C ILE A 257 20.15 -19.66 9.88
N MET A 258 19.31 -18.63 9.80
CA MET A 258 18.47 -18.16 10.90
C MET A 258 17.57 -19.27 11.45
N TYR A 259 16.78 -19.92 10.59
CA TYR A 259 15.89 -21.00 11.00
C TYR A 259 16.66 -22.26 11.43
N GLY A 260 17.85 -22.50 10.87
CA GLY A 260 18.74 -23.55 11.35
C GLY A 260 19.20 -23.34 12.79
N ILE A 261 19.60 -22.11 13.14
CA ILE A 261 19.98 -21.78 14.52
C ILE A 261 18.80 -22.04 15.46
N LEU A 262 17.62 -21.50 15.13
CA LEU A 262 16.43 -21.65 15.95
C LEU A 262 16.00 -23.12 16.08
N ALA A 263 15.98 -23.89 15.01
CA ALA A 263 15.60 -25.30 15.03
C ALA A 263 16.58 -26.16 15.87
N GLY A 264 17.88 -25.86 15.79
CA GLY A 264 18.88 -26.53 16.63
C GLY A 264 18.70 -26.21 18.12
N LEU A 265 18.38 -24.95 18.45
CA LEU A 265 18.06 -24.50 19.81
C LEU A 265 16.78 -25.16 20.34
N VAL A 266 15.71 -25.20 19.54
CA VAL A 266 14.46 -25.89 19.90
C VAL A 266 14.71 -27.37 20.18
N ALA A 267 15.46 -28.07 19.31
CA ALA A 267 15.67 -29.51 19.46
C ALA A 267 16.44 -29.86 20.75
N ILE A 268 17.53 -29.13 21.06
CA ILE A 268 18.34 -29.41 22.27
C ILE A 268 17.62 -29.10 23.58
N THR A 269 16.57 -28.26 23.53
CA THR A 269 15.79 -27.84 24.71
C THR A 269 15.14 -29.03 25.44
N ALA A 270 14.88 -30.14 24.74
CA ALA A 270 14.33 -31.36 25.35
C ALA A 270 15.33 -32.02 26.31
N SER A 271 16.63 -31.94 26.00
CA SER A 271 17.64 -32.88 26.53
C SER A 271 18.99 -32.23 26.84
N ALA A 272 19.06 -30.90 26.96
CA ALA A 272 20.33 -30.17 27.14
C ALA A 272 21.12 -30.64 28.38
N HIS A 273 20.44 -31.12 29.42
CA HIS A 273 21.04 -31.68 30.64
C HIS A 273 21.56 -33.12 30.49
N LEU A 274 21.01 -33.89 29.54
CA LEU A 274 21.43 -35.27 29.27
C LEU A 274 22.51 -35.35 28.19
N ALA A 275 22.54 -34.36 27.29
CA ALA A 275 23.45 -34.36 26.16
C ALA A 275 24.92 -34.20 26.60
N SER A 276 25.80 -34.95 25.96
CA SER A 276 27.20 -34.56 25.81
C SER A 276 27.34 -33.48 24.73
N PRO A 277 28.45 -32.71 24.72
CA PRO A 277 28.75 -31.78 23.63
C PRO A 277 28.72 -32.44 22.25
N TYR A 278 29.11 -33.71 22.13
CA TYR A 278 29.05 -34.45 20.86
C TYR A 278 27.63 -34.74 20.42
N SER A 279 26.76 -35.21 21.33
CA SER A 279 25.35 -35.40 21.02
C SER A 279 24.64 -34.09 20.71
N ALA A 280 25.03 -32.97 21.34
CA ALA A 280 24.48 -31.66 21.03
C ALA A 280 24.74 -31.22 19.58
N LEU A 281 25.90 -31.57 19.00
CA LEU A 281 26.18 -31.35 17.58
C LEU A 281 25.14 -32.07 16.69
N ILE A 282 24.91 -33.35 16.99
CA ILE A 282 24.00 -34.23 16.23
C ILE A 282 22.56 -33.74 16.36
N ILE A 283 22.13 -33.36 17.58
CA ILE A 283 20.79 -32.83 17.83
C ILE A 283 20.58 -31.50 17.08
N GLY A 284 21.60 -30.64 16.99
CA GLY A 284 21.53 -29.41 16.18
C GLY A 284 21.27 -29.70 14.69
N ILE A 285 21.97 -30.68 14.12
CA ILE A 285 21.75 -31.13 12.73
C ILE A 285 20.34 -31.73 12.58
N LEU A 286 19.94 -32.61 13.50
CA LEU A 286 18.63 -33.25 13.51
C LEU A 286 17.49 -32.21 13.55
N GLY A 287 17.63 -31.18 14.39
CA GLY A 287 16.68 -30.07 14.48
C GLY A 287 16.49 -29.38 13.13
N TYR A 288 17.58 -29.05 12.43
CA TYR A 288 17.50 -28.44 11.10
C TYR A 288 16.86 -29.36 10.05
N LEU A 289 17.19 -30.65 10.05
CA LEU A 289 16.58 -31.62 9.12
C LEU A 289 15.07 -31.79 9.37
N ALA A 290 14.66 -31.78 10.64
CA ALA A 290 13.25 -31.82 11.02
C ALA A 290 12.51 -30.55 10.57
N TYR A 291 13.12 -29.38 10.78
CA TYR A 291 12.62 -28.10 10.25
C TYR A 291 12.44 -28.15 8.72
N LEU A 292 13.45 -28.59 7.97
CA LEU A 292 13.35 -28.68 6.51
C LEU A 292 12.22 -29.62 6.06
N SER A 293 12.07 -30.75 6.76
CA SER A 293 11.00 -31.71 6.48
C SER A 293 9.62 -31.07 6.74
N GLY A 294 9.47 -30.36 7.86
CA GLY A 294 8.25 -29.62 8.19
C GLY A 294 7.91 -28.54 7.17
N GLN A 295 8.90 -27.74 6.75
CA GLN A 295 8.74 -26.72 5.72
C GLN A 295 8.21 -27.33 4.41
N GLN A 296 8.82 -28.42 3.94
CA GLN A 296 8.39 -29.10 2.71
C GLN A 296 6.99 -29.69 2.82
N ILE A 297 6.63 -30.27 3.98
CA ILE A 297 5.30 -30.80 4.25
C ILE A 297 4.25 -29.69 4.17
N LEU A 298 4.48 -28.55 4.84
CA LEU A 298 3.56 -27.42 4.82
C LEU A 298 3.36 -26.88 3.41
N ILE A 299 4.45 -26.69 2.64
CA ILE A 299 4.37 -26.24 1.24
C ILE A 299 3.59 -27.25 0.39
N LYS A 300 3.85 -28.55 0.54
CA LYS A 300 3.16 -29.62 -0.20
C LYS A 300 1.65 -29.61 0.06
N PHE A 301 1.23 -29.33 1.29
CA PHE A 301 -0.19 -29.24 1.67
C PHE A 301 -0.77 -27.83 1.50
N ARG A 302 -0.04 -26.88 0.89
CA ARG A 302 -0.45 -25.48 0.73
C ARG A 302 -0.88 -24.82 2.06
N ILE A 303 -0.15 -25.14 3.13
CA ILE A 303 -0.31 -24.53 4.46
C ILE A 303 0.72 -23.40 4.56
N ASP A 304 0.23 -22.17 4.75
CA ASP A 304 1.08 -20.98 4.79
C ASP A 304 1.35 -20.54 6.23
N ASP A 305 2.57 -20.80 6.67
CA ASP A 305 3.15 -20.24 7.87
C ASP A 305 3.94 -18.98 7.49
N ALA A 306 3.63 -17.84 8.13
CA ALA A 306 4.18 -16.56 7.70
C ALA A 306 5.68 -16.40 7.95
N ILE A 307 6.21 -17.08 8.97
CA ILE A 307 7.65 -17.01 9.34
C ILE A 307 8.28 -18.38 9.59
N GLU A 308 7.59 -19.45 9.23
CA GLU A 308 8.03 -20.83 9.45
C GLU A 308 8.14 -21.24 10.94
N ALA A 309 7.25 -20.69 11.77
CA ALA A 309 7.19 -20.98 13.19
C ALA A 309 6.86 -22.47 13.48
N VAL A 310 5.92 -23.06 12.75
CA VAL A 310 5.53 -24.48 12.90
C VAL A 310 6.71 -25.40 12.58
N PRO A 311 7.40 -25.31 11.43
CA PRO A 311 8.62 -26.10 11.19
C PRO A 311 9.68 -25.96 12.28
N VAL A 312 9.97 -24.74 12.74
CA VAL A 312 11.00 -24.48 13.75
C VAL A 312 10.60 -25.04 15.12
N HIS A 313 9.37 -24.80 15.57
CA HIS A 313 8.99 -25.10 16.94
C HIS A 313 8.33 -26.47 17.09
N LEU A 314 7.47 -26.87 16.14
CA LEU A 314 6.78 -28.15 16.19
C LEU A 314 7.69 -29.29 15.72
N PHE A 315 8.19 -29.23 14.48
CA PHE A 315 8.93 -30.36 13.91
C PHE A 315 10.27 -30.55 14.61
N ALA A 316 11.03 -29.48 14.85
CA ALA A 316 12.28 -29.59 15.60
C ALA A 316 12.05 -29.96 17.08
N GLY A 317 10.96 -29.47 17.70
CA GLY A 317 10.60 -29.82 19.07
C GLY A 317 10.27 -31.30 19.25
N ILE A 318 9.49 -31.86 18.31
CA ILE A 318 9.22 -33.31 18.23
C ILE A 318 10.53 -34.08 18.04
N ALA A 319 11.37 -33.67 17.09
CA ALA A 319 12.62 -34.38 16.80
C ALA A 319 13.59 -34.37 18.00
N GLY A 320 13.71 -33.24 18.70
CA GLY A 320 14.48 -33.14 19.93
C GLY A 320 13.94 -34.02 21.06
N THR A 321 12.63 -34.04 21.23
CA THR A 321 11.96 -34.88 22.25
C THR A 321 12.12 -36.37 21.95
N LEU A 322 12.10 -36.77 20.68
CA LEU A 322 12.38 -38.14 20.24
C LEU A 322 13.87 -38.52 20.26
N ALA A 323 14.78 -37.55 20.45
CA ALA A 323 16.21 -37.83 20.60
C ALA A 323 16.56 -38.36 22.00
N ILE A 324 15.75 -38.06 23.02
CA ILE A 324 15.99 -38.42 24.43
C ILE A 324 16.32 -39.90 24.66
N PRO A 325 15.58 -40.87 24.10
CA PRO A 325 15.84 -42.29 24.34
C PRO A 325 17.25 -42.73 23.90
N PHE A 326 17.85 -42.03 22.93
CA PHE A 326 19.18 -42.34 22.40
C PHE A 326 20.32 -41.72 23.22
N LEU A 327 20.01 -40.92 24.23
CA LEU A 327 20.99 -40.26 25.11
C LEU A 327 21.18 -41.00 26.43
N GLN A 328 20.28 -41.93 26.77
CA GLN A 328 20.34 -42.69 28.00
C GLN A 328 21.08 -44.02 27.77
N SER A 329 21.98 -44.37 28.68
CA SER A 329 22.83 -45.56 28.61
C SER A 329 22.16 -46.83 29.15
N ASP A 330 21.03 -46.69 29.84
CA ASP A 330 20.34 -47.80 30.50
C ASP A 330 19.34 -48.47 29.53
N ASN A 331 19.21 -49.80 29.62
CA ASN A 331 18.52 -50.70 28.68
C ASN A 331 16.98 -50.50 28.54
N GLU A 332 16.45 -49.29 28.75
CA GLU A 332 15.03 -48.94 28.62
C GLU A 332 14.73 -48.02 27.41
N MET A 333 15.61 -47.94 26.41
CA MET A 333 15.43 -47.08 25.22
C MET A 333 14.04 -47.19 24.59
N VAL A 334 13.50 -48.41 24.41
CA VAL A 334 12.18 -48.62 23.79
C VAL A 334 11.07 -48.04 24.66
N LYS A 335 11.12 -48.30 25.97
CA LYS A 335 10.15 -47.78 26.94
C LYS A 335 10.21 -46.27 27.02
N GLN A 336 11.42 -45.69 27.06
CA GLN A 336 11.56 -44.23 27.03
C GLN A 336 11.02 -43.64 25.73
N PHE A 337 11.27 -44.30 24.58
CA PHE A 337 10.72 -43.86 23.30
C PHE A 337 9.18 -43.87 23.30
N GLU A 338 8.56 -44.91 23.85
CA GLU A 338 7.10 -44.98 24.01
C GLU A 338 6.57 -43.85 24.90
N ILE A 339 7.22 -43.58 26.03
CA ILE A 339 6.83 -42.49 26.94
C ILE A 339 6.96 -41.13 26.24
N GLN A 340 8.08 -40.88 25.54
CA GLN A 340 8.27 -39.64 24.78
C GLN A 340 7.19 -39.46 23.71
N LEU A 341 6.82 -40.55 23.01
CA LEU A 341 5.75 -40.52 22.01
C LEU A 341 4.37 -40.23 22.62
N ILE A 342 4.06 -40.86 23.76
CA ILE A 342 2.81 -40.59 24.51
C ILE A 342 2.74 -39.13 24.92
N GLY A 343 3.84 -38.56 25.44
CA GLY A 343 3.90 -37.15 25.80
C GLY A 343 3.68 -36.21 24.61
N ILE A 344 4.41 -36.43 23.50
CA ILE A 344 4.25 -35.64 22.26
C ILE A 344 2.81 -35.67 21.76
N ILE A 345 2.19 -36.86 21.70
CA ILE A 345 0.82 -37.03 21.20
C ILE A 345 -0.19 -36.39 22.15
N SER A 346 -0.06 -36.62 23.46
CA SER A 346 -1.04 -36.13 24.45
C SER A 346 -1.00 -34.60 24.55
N VAL A 347 0.20 -34.01 24.55
CA VAL A 347 0.39 -32.55 24.49
C VAL A 347 -0.16 -32.02 23.17
N GLY A 348 0.24 -32.62 22.05
CA GLY A 348 -0.17 -32.14 20.73
C GLY A 348 -1.67 -32.19 20.51
N LEU A 349 -2.34 -33.29 20.91
CA LEU A 349 -3.78 -33.43 20.80
C LEU A 349 -4.51 -32.34 21.60
N LEU A 350 -4.15 -32.11 22.86
CA LEU A 350 -4.81 -31.05 23.65
C LEU A 350 -4.54 -29.67 23.04
N SER A 351 -3.28 -29.32 22.76
CA SER A 351 -2.93 -27.99 22.24
C SER A 351 -3.61 -27.71 20.90
N PHE A 352 -3.61 -28.70 19.99
CA PHE A 352 -4.26 -28.58 18.68
C PHE A 352 -5.78 -28.53 18.82
N LEU A 353 -6.40 -29.48 19.52
CA LEU A 353 -7.87 -29.58 19.57
C LEU A 353 -8.51 -28.43 20.32
N VAL A 354 -7.96 -28.02 21.47
CA VAL A 354 -8.50 -26.90 22.25
C VAL A 354 -8.38 -25.60 21.44
N THR A 355 -7.20 -25.35 20.85
CA THR A 355 -7.01 -24.16 19.99
C THR A 355 -7.93 -24.20 18.78
N PHE A 356 -8.01 -25.34 18.07
CA PHE A 356 -8.84 -25.48 16.88
C PHE A 356 -10.32 -25.29 17.20
N CYS A 357 -10.85 -25.96 18.23
CA CYS A 357 -12.26 -25.85 18.60
C CYS A 357 -12.62 -24.44 19.07
N ALA A 358 -11.78 -23.80 19.89
CA ALA A 358 -12.01 -22.45 20.37
C ALA A 358 -12.00 -21.44 19.21
N LEU A 359 -11.00 -21.52 18.32
CA LEU A 359 -10.91 -20.62 17.17
C LEU A 359 -12.00 -20.87 16.14
N TRP A 360 -12.38 -22.12 15.91
CA TRP A 360 -13.49 -22.46 15.04
C TRP A 360 -14.81 -21.86 15.56
N LEU A 361 -15.05 -21.93 16.88
CA LEU A 361 -16.23 -21.33 17.50
C LEU A 361 -16.20 -19.80 17.40
N ILE A 362 -15.05 -19.18 17.72
CA ILE A 362 -14.88 -17.73 17.60
C ILE A 362 -15.09 -17.28 16.16
N ASN A 363 -14.57 -18.02 15.18
CA ASN A 363 -14.69 -17.68 13.75
C ASN A 363 -16.14 -17.66 13.25
N ARG A 364 -17.07 -18.32 13.96
CA ARG A 364 -18.52 -18.24 13.66
C ARG A 364 -19.17 -16.96 14.16
N ILE A 365 -18.59 -16.31 15.18
CA ILE A 365 -19.10 -15.08 15.79
C ILE A 365 -18.41 -13.86 15.19
N MET A 366 -17.08 -13.93 15.08
CA MET A 366 -16.23 -12.88 14.54
C MET A 366 -15.19 -13.52 13.61
N PRO A 367 -15.11 -13.11 12.33
CA PRO A 367 -14.11 -13.62 11.41
C PRO A 367 -12.70 -13.38 11.97
N LEU A 368 -11.88 -14.43 12.04
CA LEU A 368 -10.50 -14.35 12.53
C LEU A 368 -9.57 -13.64 11.53
N ARG A 369 -9.86 -13.81 10.23
CA ARG A 369 -9.13 -13.19 9.13
C ARG A 369 -9.66 -11.78 8.85
N VAL A 370 -8.77 -10.86 8.48
CA VAL A 370 -9.16 -9.55 7.95
C VAL A 370 -9.83 -9.68 6.57
N SER A 371 -10.46 -8.61 6.09
CA SER A 371 -10.99 -8.57 4.73
C SER A 371 -9.86 -8.63 3.70
N GLU A 372 -10.17 -9.13 2.50
CA GLU A 372 -9.23 -9.17 1.37
C GLU A 372 -8.60 -7.80 1.09
N THR A 373 -9.42 -6.75 1.07
CA THR A 373 -8.95 -5.37 0.88
C THR A 373 -7.94 -4.96 1.97
N ASN A 374 -8.20 -5.30 3.23
CA ASN A 374 -7.31 -4.96 4.33
C ASN A 374 -5.99 -5.74 4.29
N GLU A 375 -6.03 -7.02 3.90
CA GLU A 375 -4.83 -7.83 3.72
C GLU A 375 -3.95 -7.31 2.56
N ILE A 376 -4.56 -6.84 1.48
CA ILE A 376 -3.86 -6.23 0.35
C ILE A 376 -3.25 -4.88 0.74
N LEU A 377 -3.99 -4.01 1.44
CA LEU A 377 -3.50 -2.71 1.91
C LEU A 377 -2.38 -2.84 2.97
N GLY A 378 -2.50 -3.81 3.87
CA GLY A 378 -1.58 -4.02 4.99
C GLY A 378 -2.19 -3.62 6.34
N LEU A 379 -1.81 -4.37 7.37
CA LEU A 379 -2.39 -4.24 8.72
C LEU A 379 -1.84 -3.05 9.50
N ASN A 380 -0.67 -2.53 9.13
CA ASN A 380 -0.13 -1.31 9.74
C ASN A 380 -1.14 -0.16 9.63
N ILE A 381 -1.76 0.00 8.46
CA ILE A 381 -2.73 1.07 8.21
C ILE A 381 -4.12 0.66 8.68
N THR A 382 -4.58 -0.53 8.25
CA THR A 382 -6.00 -0.89 8.39
C THR A 382 -6.41 -1.24 9.82
N GLU A 383 -5.48 -1.64 10.69
CA GLU A 383 -5.75 -1.88 12.11
C GLU A 383 -5.12 -0.84 13.03
N HIS A 384 -3.98 -0.23 12.66
CA HIS A 384 -3.20 0.61 13.57
C HIS A 384 -3.03 2.06 13.10
N GLN A 385 -3.56 2.43 11.93
CA GLN A 385 -3.40 3.76 11.32
C GLN A 385 -1.94 4.24 11.26
N ALA A 386 -1.01 3.29 11.21
CA ALA A 386 0.41 3.54 11.13
C ALA A 386 0.84 3.38 9.68
N SER A 387 1.18 4.49 9.02
CA SER A 387 1.71 4.50 7.66
C SER A 387 3.24 4.59 7.67
N THR A 388 3.84 4.24 6.54
CA THR A 388 5.22 4.59 6.23
C THR A 388 5.23 5.73 5.21
N SER A 389 6.29 6.53 5.21
CA SER A 389 6.44 7.65 4.27
C SER A 389 6.26 7.24 2.80
N MET A 390 6.76 6.06 2.42
CA MET A 390 6.59 5.49 1.08
C MET A 390 5.15 5.11 0.77
N PHE A 391 4.41 4.61 1.76
CA PHE A 391 2.99 4.32 1.58
C PHE A 391 2.17 5.61 1.42
N ASP A 392 2.41 6.61 2.26
CA ASP A 392 1.70 7.89 2.19
C ASP A 392 1.90 8.57 0.84
N LEU A 393 3.13 8.51 0.32
CA LEU A 393 3.44 8.96 -1.03
C LEU A 393 2.63 8.20 -2.08
N ALA A 394 2.65 6.85 -2.06
CA ALA A 394 1.91 6.04 -3.02
C ALA A 394 0.39 6.31 -2.97
N HIS A 395 -0.15 6.52 -1.76
CA HIS A 395 -1.56 6.84 -1.58
C HIS A 395 -1.90 8.23 -2.13
N ALA A 396 -1.07 9.24 -1.85
CA ALA A 396 -1.24 10.58 -2.38
C ALA A 396 -1.16 10.60 -3.92
N MET A 397 -0.23 9.83 -4.51
CA MET A 397 -0.11 9.68 -5.97
C MET A 397 -1.37 9.07 -6.57
N ASN A 398 -1.90 8.00 -5.97
CA ASN A 398 -3.12 7.34 -6.44
C ASN A 398 -4.36 8.24 -6.27
N ALA A 399 -4.47 8.96 -5.16
CA ALA A 399 -5.55 9.91 -4.92
C ALA A 399 -5.56 11.01 -5.99
N GLN A 400 -4.38 11.52 -6.33
CA GLN A 400 -4.21 12.52 -7.38
C GLN A 400 -4.55 11.98 -8.77
N ALA A 401 -4.11 10.76 -9.09
CA ALA A 401 -4.43 10.11 -10.35
C ALA A 401 -5.95 9.91 -10.52
N LYS A 402 -6.65 9.54 -9.45
CA LYS A 402 -8.12 9.38 -9.44
C LYS A 402 -8.87 10.69 -9.53
N SER A 403 -8.42 11.73 -8.82
CA SER A 403 -9.05 13.05 -8.86
C SER A 403 -8.76 13.81 -10.15
N GLN A 404 -7.70 13.43 -10.88
CA GLN A 404 -7.14 14.17 -12.01
C GLN A 404 -6.75 15.62 -11.66
N ASP A 405 -6.58 15.92 -10.38
CA ASP A 405 -6.19 17.24 -9.87
C ASP A 405 -4.67 17.31 -9.69
N PHE A 406 -3.95 17.51 -10.79
CA PHE A 406 -2.48 17.62 -10.79
C PHE A 406 -1.96 18.96 -10.25
N SER A 407 -2.83 19.90 -9.88
CA SER A 407 -2.44 21.24 -9.43
C SER A 407 -1.78 21.24 -8.04
N LYS A 408 -2.09 20.24 -7.22
CA LYS A 408 -1.61 20.13 -5.85
C LYS A 408 -0.31 19.34 -5.79
N ARG A 409 0.65 19.85 -5.01
CA ARG A 409 1.87 19.12 -4.70
C ARG A 409 1.59 18.05 -3.66
N ILE A 410 2.21 16.89 -3.83
CA ILE A 410 2.25 15.86 -2.80
C ILE A 410 3.26 16.30 -1.75
N LEU A 411 2.78 16.45 -0.52
CA LEU A 411 3.61 16.73 0.65
C LEU A 411 3.97 15.41 1.31
N VAL A 412 5.25 15.17 1.49
CA VAL A 412 5.79 14.02 2.24
C VAL A 412 6.77 14.56 3.28
N GLU A 413 6.96 13.80 4.35
CA GLU A 413 7.86 14.17 5.43
C GLU A 413 9.27 14.50 4.89
N PRO A 414 9.83 15.69 5.21
CA PRO A 414 11.16 16.09 4.75
C PRO A 414 12.24 15.09 5.16
N TYR A 415 13.18 14.81 4.26
CA TYR A 415 14.32 13.90 4.49
C TYR A 415 13.95 12.43 4.73
N SER A 416 12.71 12.03 4.45
CA SER A 416 12.34 10.61 4.37
C SER A 416 12.78 10.00 3.04
N ASP A 417 12.89 8.66 2.97
CA ASP A 417 13.19 7.94 1.72
C ASP A 417 12.18 8.26 0.60
N ALA A 418 10.93 8.53 0.99
CA ALA A 418 9.86 8.93 0.08
C ALA A 418 9.99 10.39 -0.40
N SER A 419 10.69 11.27 0.33
CA SER A 419 10.83 12.67 -0.05
C SER A 419 11.51 12.86 -1.40
N VAL A 420 12.47 11.99 -1.74
CA VAL A 420 13.19 12.01 -3.03
C VAL A 420 12.22 11.67 -4.16
N ILE A 421 11.43 10.62 -4.00
CA ILE A 421 10.46 10.19 -5.02
C ILE A 421 9.34 11.21 -5.14
N ALA A 422 8.87 11.77 -4.03
CA ALA A 422 7.87 12.84 -4.02
C ALA A 422 8.36 14.08 -4.78
N ALA A 423 9.63 14.46 -4.62
CA ALA A 423 10.23 15.56 -5.36
C ALA A 423 10.24 15.29 -6.88
N TYR A 424 10.66 14.09 -7.30
CA TYR A 424 10.64 13.71 -8.72
C TYR A 424 9.22 13.69 -9.29
N TYR A 425 8.26 13.11 -8.56
CA TYR A 425 6.87 13.06 -9.00
C TYR A 425 6.25 14.47 -9.08
N ASN A 426 6.51 15.32 -8.08
CA ASN A 426 6.07 16.72 -8.10
C ASN A 426 6.64 17.48 -9.31
N ASN A 427 7.91 17.25 -9.67
CA ASN A 427 8.51 17.83 -10.88
C ASN A 427 7.78 17.36 -12.14
N VAL A 428 7.45 16.07 -12.24
CA VAL A 428 6.68 15.53 -13.38
C VAL A 428 5.29 16.17 -13.46
N THR A 429 4.56 16.25 -12.36
CA THR A 429 3.22 16.89 -12.35
C THR A 429 3.30 18.39 -12.68
N GLN A 430 4.35 19.08 -12.25
CA GLN A 430 4.58 20.48 -12.60
C GLN A 430 4.83 20.66 -14.10
N SER A 431 5.69 19.83 -14.70
CA SER A 431 5.90 19.84 -16.15
C SER A 431 4.62 19.52 -16.92
N PHE A 432 3.83 18.56 -16.44
CA PHE A 432 2.54 18.22 -17.05
C PHE A 432 1.56 19.40 -17.01
N ASN A 433 1.43 20.09 -15.87
CA ASN A 433 0.58 21.27 -15.74
C ASN A 433 1.04 22.41 -16.66
N GLN A 434 2.35 22.63 -16.76
CA GLN A 434 2.92 23.62 -17.65
C GLN A 434 2.57 23.31 -19.12
N ILE A 435 2.79 22.06 -19.55
CA ILE A 435 2.45 21.61 -20.91
C ILE A 435 0.94 21.76 -21.17
N SER A 436 0.09 21.45 -20.20
CA SER A 436 -1.37 21.58 -20.36
C SER A 436 -1.77 23.05 -20.51
N SER A 437 -1.19 23.96 -19.73
CA SER A 437 -1.42 25.41 -19.82
C SER A 437 -0.95 26.00 -21.15
N GLU A 438 0.26 25.62 -21.59
CA GLU A 438 0.80 26.02 -22.90
C GLU A 438 -0.08 25.52 -24.04
N LYS A 439 -0.55 24.26 -23.96
CA LYS A 439 -1.49 23.68 -24.92
C LYS A 439 -2.81 24.45 -24.98
N GLU A 440 -3.41 24.81 -23.84
CA GLU A 440 -4.65 25.59 -23.79
C GLU A 440 -4.46 26.96 -24.45
N THR A 441 -3.33 27.62 -24.19
CA THR A 441 -2.96 28.90 -24.81
C THR A 441 -2.82 28.76 -26.33
N LEU A 442 -2.09 27.74 -26.79
CA LEU A 442 -1.94 27.44 -28.23
C LEU A 442 -3.27 27.12 -28.90
N ILE A 443 -4.17 26.41 -28.23
CA ILE A 443 -5.52 26.14 -28.74
C ILE A 443 -6.30 27.45 -28.88
N ALA A 444 -6.26 28.33 -27.88
CA ALA A 444 -6.94 29.62 -27.92
C ALA A 444 -6.40 30.49 -29.08
N GLU A 445 -5.09 30.56 -29.25
CA GLU A 445 -4.44 31.26 -30.37
C GLU A 445 -4.83 30.65 -31.72
N THR A 446 -4.84 29.32 -31.82
CA THR A 446 -5.25 28.61 -33.04
C THR A 446 -6.70 28.91 -33.40
N VAL A 447 -7.60 28.90 -32.41
CA VAL A 447 -9.01 29.27 -32.59
C VAL A 447 -9.15 30.73 -33.01
N HIS A 448 -8.35 31.63 -32.45
CA HIS A 448 -8.35 33.04 -32.84
C HIS A 448 -7.89 33.21 -34.30
N MET A 449 -6.75 32.64 -34.68
CA MET A 449 -6.22 32.68 -36.05
C MET A 449 -7.15 32.01 -37.07
N ALA A 450 -7.88 30.96 -36.68
CA ALA A 450 -8.85 30.30 -37.56
C ALA A 450 -10.07 31.18 -37.86
N ASN A 451 -10.45 32.07 -36.94
CA ASN A 451 -11.69 32.84 -37.00
C ASN A 451 -11.51 34.31 -37.37
N TYR A 452 -10.32 34.89 -37.23
CA TYR A 452 -10.04 36.29 -37.52
C TYR A 452 -8.99 36.46 -38.62
N ASP A 453 -9.14 37.51 -39.43
CA ASP A 453 -8.24 37.90 -40.51
C ASP A 453 -6.99 38.60 -39.95
N LEU A 454 -5.80 38.12 -40.30
CA LEU A 454 -4.54 38.62 -39.74
C LEU A 454 -4.22 40.05 -40.16
N LEU A 455 -4.73 40.49 -41.31
CA LEU A 455 -4.45 41.84 -41.82
C LEU A 455 -5.37 42.88 -41.17
N THR A 456 -6.67 42.61 -41.14
CA THR A 456 -7.70 43.58 -40.74
C THR A 456 -8.23 43.41 -39.32
N GLY A 457 -7.96 42.27 -38.66
CA GLY A 457 -8.53 41.93 -37.36
C GLY A 457 -10.03 41.62 -37.37
N LEU A 458 -10.68 41.62 -38.54
CA LEU A 458 -12.10 41.29 -38.70
C LEU A 458 -12.33 39.78 -38.69
N ALA A 459 -13.58 39.37 -38.49
CA ALA A 459 -13.94 37.96 -38.62
C ALA A 459 -13.65 37.44 -40.04
N LYS A 460 -13.19 36.19 -40.17
CA LYS A 460 -13.11 35.48 -41.44
C LYS A 460 -14.50 35.01 -41.86
N ARG A 461 -14.66 34.75 -43.17
CA ARG A 461 -15.86 34.14 -43.77
C ARG A 461 -16.44 32.99 -42.95
N ARG A 462 -15.60 32.10 -42.41
CA ARG A 462 -16.06 30.95 -41.60
C ARG A 462 -16.80 31.37 -40.33
N LEU A 463 -16.26 32.32 -39.58
CA LEU A 463 -16.90 32.82 -38.34
C LEU A 463 -18.20 33.54 -38.66
N LEU A 464 -18.22 34.34 -39.73
CA LEU A 464 -19.42 35.03 -40.20
C LEU A 464 -20.54 34.05 -40.57
N VAL A 465 -20.26 33.02 -41.39
CA VAL A 465 -21.27 32.02 -41.78
C VAL A 465 -21.85 31.33 -40.56
N ASN A 466 -21.00 30.96 -39.59
CA ASN A 466 -21.45 30.37 -38.33
C ASN A 466 -22.35 31.31 -37.51
N GLU A 467 -22.02 32.61 -37.43
CA GLU A 467 -22.87 33.57 -36.71
C GLU A 467 -24.16 33.88 -37.47
N LEU A 468 -24.16 33.85 -38.81
CA LEU A 468 -25.38 33.97 -39.63
C LEU A 468 -26.33 32.78 -39.40
N ASP A 469 -25.80 31.56 -39.37
CA ASP A 469 -26.58 30.36 -39.03
C ASP A 469 -27.20 30.48 -37.63
N LYS A 470 -26.41 30.91 -36.63
CA LYS A 470 -26.93 31.16 -35.28
C LYS A 470 -27.98 32.28 -35.27
N SER A 471 -27.78 33.33 -36.04
CA SER A 471 -28.70 34.45 -36.16
C SER A 471 -30.07 34.00 -36.68
N LEU A 472 -30.08 33.18 -37.75
CA LEU A 472 -31.30 32.56 -38.29
C LEU A 472 -32.02 31.69 -37.26
N LEU A 473 -31.28 30.93 -36.44
CA LEU A 473 -31.87 30.14 -35.35
C LEU A 473 -32.42 31.02 -34.22
N ARG A 474 -31.77 32.16 -33.89
CA ARG A 474 -32.26 33.12 -32.89
C ARG A 474 -33.58 33.75 -33.33
N LEU A 475 -33.74 34.04 -34.62
CA LEU A 475 -34.98 34.60 -35.20
C LEU A 475 -36.21 33.69 -35.02
N GLN A 476 -36.02 32.37 -34.88
CA GLN A 476 -37.13 31.45 -34.58
C GLN A 476 -37.69 31.64 -33.16
N ARG A 477 -36.89 32.19 -32.24
CA ARG A 477 -37.24 32.35 -30.81
C ARG A 477 -37.62 33.78 -30.45
N LYS A 478 -37.00 34.77 -31.10
CA LYS A 478 -37.24 36.20 -30.85
C LYS A 478 -37.52 36.88 -32.19
N ALA A 479 -38.68 37.50 -32.31
CA ALA A 479 -39.00 38.34 -33.46
C ALA A 479 -38.13 39.60 -33.41
N GLN A 480 -37.21 39.71 -34.35
CA GLN A 480 -36.38 40.89 -34.60
C GLN A 480 -36.06 40.94 -36.09
N THR A 481 -35.64 42.09 -36.58
CA THR A 481 -35.18 42.25 -37.96
C THR A 481 -33.66 42.37 -37.92
N ASN A 482 -32.99 41.64 -38.81
CA ASN A 482 -31.55 41.68 -38.98
C ASN A 482 -31.22 42.16 -40.40
N ALA A 483 -30.00 42.65 -40.60
CA ALA A 483 -29.54 43.14 -41.89
C ALA A 483 -28.17 42.55 -42.22
N LEU A 484 -28.02 42.06 -43.45
CA LEU A 484 -26.77 41.60 -44.02
C LEU A 484 -26.30 42.61 -45.07
N PHE A 485 -25.05 43.04 -44.96
CA PHE A 485 -24.42 43.97 -45.87
C PHE A 485 -23.31 43.23 -46.60
N PHE A 486 -23.28 43.31 -47.93
CA PHE A 486 -22.15 42.87 -48.75
C PHE A 486 -21.49 44.10 -49.35
N ILE A 487 -20.22 44.31 -49.05
CA ILE A 487 -19.48 45.54 -49.34
C ILE A 487 -18.28 45.16 -50.19
N ASP A 488 -18.05 45.90 -51.26
CA ASP A 488 -16.87 45.76 -52.10
C ASP A 488 -16.22 47.14 -52.32
N LEU A 489 -14.90 47.20 -52.18
CA LEU A 489 -14.15 48.45 -52.33
C LEU A 489 -13.96 48.81 -53.81
N ASP A 490 -14.58 49.92 -54.21
CA ASP A 490 -14.55 50.39 -55.58
C ASP A 490 -13.15 50.90 -55.96
N GLY A 491 -12.55 50.27 -56.96
CA GLY A 491 -11.27 50.69 -57.52
C GLY A 491 -10.04 50.20 -56.75
N PHE A 492 -10.22 49.30 -55.78
CA PHE A 492 -9.13 48.74 -54.99
C PHE A 492 -8.03 48.08 -55.83
N LYS A 493 -8.40 47.36 -56.90
CA LYS A 493 -7.42 46.78 -57.83
C LYS A 493 -6.45 47.81 -58.41
N ASN A 494 -6.92 49.00 -58.75
CA ASN A 494 -6.06 50.06 -59.29
C ASN A 494 -5.04 50.54 -58.23
N ILE A 495 -5.39 50.50 -56.94
CA ILE A 495 -4.46 50.87 -55.87
C ILE A 495 -3.33 49.86 -55.78
N ASN A 496 -3.65 48.56 -55.82
CA ASN A 496 -2.64 47.51 -55.87
C ASN A 496 -1.74 47.62 -57.11
N ASP A 497 -2.34 47.86 -58.28
CA ASP A 497 -1.61 47.92 -59.55
C ASP A 497 -0.69 49.16 -59.64
N VAL A 498 -1.06 50.28 -59.01
CA VAL A 498 -0.30 51.55 -59.06
C VAL A 498 0.67 51.72 -57.90
N TYR A 499 0.25 51.39 -56.68
CA TYR A 499 1.01 51.68 -55.45
C TYR A 499 1.54 50.42 -54.74
N GLY A 500 1.29 49.23 -55.31
CA GLY A 500 1.74 47.96 -54.77
C GLY A 500 0.81 47.36 -53.72
N HIS A 501 1.02 46.08 -53.43
CA HIS A 501 0.18 45.33 -52.49
C HIS A 501 0.26 45.85 -51.05
N ASP A 502 1.40 46.38 -50.60
CA ASP A 502 1.54 46.96 -49.26
C ASP A 502 0.63 48.18 -49.05
N ALA A 503 0.44 48.99 -50.10
CA ALA A 503 -0.49 50.12 -50.08
C ALA A 503 -1.94 49.64 -50.07
N GLY A 504 -2.27 48.58 -50.82
CA GLY A 504 -3.59 47.94 -50.75
C GLY A 504 -3.88 47.36 -49.37
N ASP A 505 -2.89 46.72 -48.74
CA ASP A 505 -3.02 46.17 -47.40
C ASP A 505 -3.29 47.25 -46.33
N PHE A 506 -2.65 48.42 -46.47
CA PHE A 506 -2.93 49.58 -45.64
C PHE A 506 -4.36 50.09 -45.85
N VAL A 507 -4.81 50.19 -47.10
CA VAL A 507 -6.17 50.59 -47.44
C VAL A 507 -7.22 49.62 -46.87
N LEU A 508 -6.95 48.32 -46.88
CA LEU A 508 -7.82 47.31 -46.28
C LEU A 508 -7.92 47.45 -44.76
N LYS A 509 -6.84 47.82 -44.07
CA LYS A 509 -6.84 48.10 -42.63
C LYS A 509 -7.68 49.32 -42.30
N GLU A 510 -7.50 50.42 -43.03
CA GLU A 510 -8.28 51.65 -42.85
C GLU A 510 -9.76 51.42 -43.17
N ALA A 511 -10.07 50.69 -44.25
CA ALA A 511 -11.43 50.30 -44.59
C ALA A 511 -12.08 49.46 -43.48
N ALA A 512 -11.36 48.48 -42.93
CA ALA A 512 -11.84 47.68 -41.81
C ALA A 512 -12.11 48.54 -40.56
N GLN A 513 -11.22 49.49 -40.25
CA GLN A 513 -11.39 50.41 -39.13
C GLN A 513 -12.59 51.35 -39.33
N HIS A 514 -12.78 51.87 -40.54
CA HIS A 514 -13.95 52.69 -40.91
C HIS A 514 -15.26 51.90 -40.75
N ILE A 515 -15.28 50.64 -41.18
CA ILE A 515 -16.42 49.73 -41.00
C ILE A 515 -16.71 49.50 -39.52
N GLN A 516 -15.70 49.14 -38.72
CA GLN A 516 -15.88 48.89 -37.29
C GLN A 516 -16.40 50.11 -36.53
N ASN A 517 -15.92 51.31 -36.88
CA ASN A 517 -16.36 52.56 -36.27
C ASN A 517 -17.79 52.96 -36.68
N ALA A 518 -18.28 52.45 -37.82
CA ALA A 518 -19.61 52.74 -38.32
C ALA A 518 -20.71 51.85 -37.72
N ILE A 519 -20.35 50.71 -37.12
CA ILE A 519 -21.27 49.71 -36.55
C ILE A 519 -21.21 49.65 -35.02
N ARG A 520 -22.18 48.98 -34.37
CA ARG A 520 -22.18 48.80 -32.91
C ARG A 520 -21.19 47.70 -32.52
N LYS A 521 -20.70 47.72 -31.28
CA LYS A 521 -19.83 46.65 -30.73
C LYS A 521 -20.45 45.24 -30.74
N ILE A 522 -21.77 45.14 -30.83
CA ILE A 522 -22.51 43.86 -30.89
C ILE A 522 -22.69 43.36 -32.34
N ASP A 523 -22.51 44.23 -33.33
CA ASP A 523 -22.60 43.88 -34.74
C ASP A 523 -21.31 43.19 -35.20
N LEU A 524 -21.40 42.32 -36.20
CA LEU A 524 -20.26 41.54 -36.69
C LEU A 524 -19.78 42.07 -38.04
N ALA A 525 -18.51 42.45 -38.11
CA ALA A 525 -17.83 42.76 -39.36
C ALA A 525 -16.87 41.63 -39.74
N SER A 526 -16.95 41.20 -41.00
CA SER A 526 -16.09 40.16 -41.56
C SER A 526 -15.42 40.62 -42.84
N ARG A 527 -14.15 40.26 -43.01
CA ARG A 527 -13.50 40.28 -44.32
C ARG A 527 -13.79 38.96 -45.02
N PHE A 528 -14.59 39.01 -46.07
CA PHE A 528 -15.12 37.82 -46.73
C PHE A 528 -14.12 37.22 -47.73
N GLY A 529 -13.35 38.07 -48.41
CA GLY A 529 -12.24 37.71 -49.28
C GLY A 529 -11.71 38.93 -50.05
N GLY A 530 -10.41 39.02 -50.30
CA GLY A 530 -9.83 40.15 -51.06
C GLY A 530 -10.19 41.53 -50.47
N ASP A 531 -10.97 42.29 -51.22
CA ASP A 531 -11.53 43.62 -50.92
C ASP A 531 -13.03 43.60 -50.57
N GLU A 532 -13.58 42.41 -50.33
CA GLU A 532 -14.97 42.20 -49.94
C GLU A 532 -15.12 42.10 -48.41
N PHE A 533 -16.10 42.84 -47.89
CA PHE A 533 -16.48 42.85 -46.48
C PHE A 533 -17.96 42.51 -46.33
N VAL A 534 -18.30 41.76 -45.29
CA VAL A 534 -19.70 41.42 -45.00
C VAL A 534 -20.02 41.77 -43.56
N LEU A 535 -21.13 42.48 -43.34
CA LEU A 535 -21.58 42.91 -42.02
C LEU A 535 -22.91 42.26 -41.67
N LEU A 536 -23.00 41.76 -40.45
CA LEU A 536 -24.25 41.29 -39.85
C LEU A 536 -24.65 42.26 -38.75
N LEU A 537 -25.77 42.96 -38.96
CA LEU A 537 -26.41 43.78 -37.93
C LEU A 537 -27.61 43.00 -37.36
N GLU A 538 -27.61 42.78 -36.05
CA GLU A 538 -28.73 42.11 -35.36
C GLU A 538 -29.64 43.13 -34.65
N ASP A 539 -30.94 42.83 -34.57
CA ASP A 539 -31.91 43.62 -33.80
C ASP A 539 -31.93 45.10 -34.24
N ILE A 540 -32.16 45.32 -35.54
CA ILE A 540 -32.36 46.66 -36.09
C ILE A 540 -33.81 47.10 -35.86
N GLN A 541 -34.00 48.36 -35.43
CA GLN A 541 -35.32 48.85 -35.03
C GLN A 541 -36.23 49.22 -36.22
N ASN A 542 -35.64 49.61 -37.35
CA ASN A 542 -36.35 49.96 -38.58
C ASN A 542 -35.40 49.86 -39.79
N ASP A 543 -35.99 49.75 -40.99
CA ASP A 543 -35.24 49.67 -42.25
C ASP A 543 -34.36 50.91 -42.48
N SER A 544 -34.79 52.07 -41.97
CA SER A 544 -34.04 53.33 -42.01
C SER A 544 -32.71 53.26 -41.26
N TYR A 545 -32.58 52.40 -40.24
CA TYR A 545 -31.33 52.21 -39.51
C TYR A 545 -30.27 51.54 -40.38
N ALA A 546 -30.64 50.51 -41.15
CA ALA A 546 -29.71 49.84 -42.06
C ALA A 546 -29.22 50.80 -43.16
N ALA A 547 -30.12 51.61 -43.72
CA ALA A 547 -29.77 52.67 -44.65
C ALA A 547 -28.80 53.70 -44.04
N THR A 548 -29.06 54.13 -42.80
CA THR A 548 -28.18 55.06 -42.07
C THR A 548 -26.77 54.50 -41.87
N VAL A 549 -26.67 53.20 -41.55
CA VAL A 549 -25.36 52.53 -41.41
C VAL A 549 -24.66 52.42 -42.77
N ALA A 550 -25.38 52.14 -43.85
CA ALA A 550 -24.80 52.13 -45.20
C ALA A 550 -24.25 53.50 -45.60
N ASP A 551 -25.01 54.57 -45.39
CA ASP A 551 -24.57 55.95 -45.68
C ASP A 551 -23.35 56.35 -44.84
N LYS A 552 -23.33 55.96 -43.56
CA LYS A 552 -22.16 56.15 -42.69
C LYS A 552 -20.92 55.45 -43.23
N ILE A 553 -21.04 54.19 -43.65
CA ILE A 553 -19.92 53.43 -44.21
C ILE A 553 -19.44 54.08 -45.51
N ILE A 554 -20.33 54.44 -46.43
CA ILE A 554 -19.94 55.10 -47.68
C ILE A 554 -19.23 56.42 -47.41
N THR A 555 -19.76 57.22 -46.48
CA THR A 555 -19.15 58.50 -46.10
C THR A 555 -17.77 58.29 -45.49
N ALA A 556 -17.62 57.31 -44.60
CA ALA A 556 -16.34 56.96 -43.99
C ALA A 556 -15.33 56.44 -45.03
N MET A 557 -15.77 55.66 -46.02
CA MET A 557 -14.90 55.15 -47.08
C MET A 557 -14.37 56.26 -48.01
N GLN A 558 -15.08 57.37 -48.13
CA GLN A 558 -14.66 58.51 -48.95
C GLN A 558 -13.65 59.43 -48.24
N VAL A 559 -13.34 59.19 -46.97
CA VAL A 559 -12.28 59.91 -46.25
C VAL A 559 -10.94 59.60 -46.95
N PRO A 560 -10.15 60.60 -47.37
CA PRO A 560 -8.87 60.37 -48.01
C PRO A 560 -7.91 59.59 -47.09
N ILE A 561 -7.25 58.57 -47.64
CA ILE A 561 -6.30 57.71 -46.92
C ILE A 561 -4.89 58.10 -47.35
N ASP A 562 -4.07 58.57 -46.41
CA ASP A 562 -2.67 58.88 -46.64
C ASP A 562 -1.83 57.59 -46.58
N LEU A 563 -1.26 57.20 -47.71
CA LEU A 563 -0.40 56.03 -47.81
C LEU A 563 1.00 56.32 -47.26
N ASN A 564 1.67 55.27 -46.78
CA ASN A 564 3.04 55.36 -46.24
C ASN A 564 4.08 55.88 -47.25
N CYS A 565 3.78 55.85 -48.55
CA CYS A 565 4.63 56.40 -49.62
C CYS A 565 4.41 57.90 -49.88
N GLY A 566 3.57 58.57 -49.10
CA GLY A 566 3.26 60.01 -49.21
C GLY A 566 2.17 60.35 -50.24
N ALA A 567 1.51 59.35 -50.83
CA ALA A 567 0.38 59.53 -51.73
C ALA A 567 -0.96 59.45 -50.98
N THR A 568 -1.90 60.32 -51.29
CA THR A 568 -3.27 60.26 -50.75
C THR A 568 -4.18 59.57 -51.77
N VAL A 569 -4.84 58.49 -51.35
CA VAL A 569 -5.82 57.77 -52.19
C VAL A 569 -7.24 57.98 -51.67
N LYS A 570 -8.20 58.03 -52.59
CA LYS A 570 -9.62 58.09 -52.25
C LYS A 570 -10.29 56.84 -52.81
N ILE A 571 -10.91 56.07 -51.93
CA ILE A 571 -11.73 54.93 -52.31
C ILE A 571 -13.22 55.27 -52.14
N SER A 572 -14.06 54.40 -52.66
CA SER A 572 -15.47 54.35 -52.31
C SER A 572 -15.86 52.89 -52.13
N ALA A 573 -17.08 52.62 -51.69
CA ALA A 573 -17.56 51.27 -51.57
C ALA A 573 -18.95 51.13 -52.20
N SER A 574 -19.18 49.99 -52.84
CA SER A 574 -20.49 49.57 -53.30
C SER A 574 -21.07 48.61 -52.28
N ILE A 575 -22.29 48.88 -51.81
CA ILE A 575 -22.91 48.12 -50.71
C ILE A 575 -24.23 47.52 -51.19
N GLY A 576 -24.42 46.23 -50.96
CA GLY A 576 -25.69 45.53 -51.11
C GLY A 576 -26.26 45.17 -49.75
N LEU A 577 -27.53 45.45 -49.53
CA LEU A 577 -28.22 45.16 -48.28
C LEU A 577 -29.33 44.14 -48.49
N THR A 578 -29.45 43.22 -47.54
CA THR A 578 -30.58 42.29 -47.46
C THR A 578 -31.11 42.30 -46.04
N LEU A 579 -32.39 42.66 -45.88
CA LEU A 579 -33.10 42.56 -44.61
C LEU A 579 -33.73 41.18 -44.47
N PHE A 580 -33.68 40.62 -43.28
CA PHE A 580 -34.28 39.33 -42.97
C PHE A 580 -34.81 39.29 -41.54
N ASP A 581 -35.98 38.69 -41.38
CA ASP A 581 -36.71 38.57 -40.12
C ASP A 581 -37.15 37.12 -39.89
N ASN A 582 -37.99 36.90 -38.87
CA ASN A 582 -38.53 35.58 -38.54
C ASN A 582 -39.46 34.98 -39.62
N LYS A 583 -39.83 35.73 -40.66
CA LYS A 583 -40.62 35.23 -41.80
C LYS A 583 -39.74 34.77 -42.96
N CYS A 584 -38.45 35.10 -42.96
CA CYS A 584 -37.50 34.66 -43.99
C CYS A 584 -37.28 33.14 -43.94
N ARG A 585 -37.67 32.43 -44.99
CA ARG A 585 -37.34 31.01 -45.20
C ARG A 585 -36.11 30.87 -46.10
N CYS A 586 -35.00 31.44 -45.66
CA CYS A 586 -33.77 31.58 -46.43
C CYS A 586 -32.60 30.86 -45.74
N SER A 587 -31.70 30.28 -46.53
CA SER A 587 -30.41 29.77 -46.03
C SER A 587 -29.38 30.91 -45.94
N VAL A 588 -28.26 30.67 -45.25
CA VAL A 588 -27.13 31.63 -45.22
C VAL A 588 -26.62 31.94 -46.62
N ASP A 589 -26.55 30.94 -47.50
CA ASP A 589 -26.14 31.12 -48.90
C ASP A 589 -27.14 31.99 -49.67
N ASP A 590 -28.44 31.86 -49.41
CA ASP A 590 -29.46 32.72 -50.03
C ASP A 590 -29.29 34.18 -49.60
N LEU A 591 -29.05 34.43 -48.30
CA LEU A 591 -28.84 35.78 -47.79
C LEU A 591 -27.58 36.43 -48.38
N LEU A 592 -26.46 35.71 -48.39
CA LEU A 592 -25.21 36.20 -48.98
C LEU A 592 -25.38 36.50 -50.46
N LYS A 593 -26.07 35.63 -51.19
CA LYS A 593 -26.32 35.81 -52.63
C LYS A 593 -27.21 37.01 -52.93
N ARG A 594 -28.26 37.24 -52.14
CA ARG A 594 -29.13 38.42 -52.27
C ARG A 594 -28.36 39.71 -52.01
N ALA A 595 -27.55 39.74 -50.95
CA ALA A 595 -26.74 40.91 -50.61
C ALA A 595 -25.65 41.16 -51.68
N ASP A 596 -25.00 40.13 -52.20
CA ASP A 596 -24.05 40.23 -53.31
C ASP A 596 -24.70 40.75 -54.61
N GLN A 597 -25.88 40.25 -54.97
CA GLN A 597 -26.63 40.74 -56.14
C GLN A 597 -27.04 42.22 -56.01
N ALA A 598 -27.46 42.64 -54.82
CA ALA A 598 -27.73 44.05 -54.52
C ALA A 598 -26.46 44.91 -54.65
N MET A 599 -25.31 44.43 -54.15
CA MET A 599 -24.02 45.12 -54.26
C MET A 599 -23.60 45.27 -55.73
N TYR A 600 -23.76 44.22 -56.53
CA TYR A 600 -23.48 44.26 -57.96
C TYR A 600 -24.39 45.26 -58.70
N THR A 601 -25.64 45.40 -58.26
CA THR A 601 -26.57 46.43 -58.76
C THR A 601 -26.09 47.83 -58.39
N ALA A 602 -25.57 48.05 -57.18
CA ALA A 602 -24.96 49.31 -56.76
C ALA A 602 -23.74 49.67 -57.65
N LYS A 603 -22.89 48.70 -57.98
CA LYS A 603 -21.77 48.89 -58.91
C LYS A 603 -22.23 49.35 -60.30
N LYS A 604 -23.28 48.72 -60.85
CA LYS A 604 -23.83 49.08 -62.17
C LYS A 604 -24.46 50.48 -62.21
N ARG A 605 -24.96 50.97 -61.08
CA ARG A 605 -25.59 52.30 -60.96
C ARG A 605 -24.59 53.44 -60.80
N GLY A 606 -23.28 53.17 -60.88
CA GLY A 606 -22.24 54.21 -60.85
C GLY A 606 -21.31 54.17 -59.65
N LYS A 607 -21.31 53.08 -58.85
CA LYS A 607 -20.43 52.88 -57.68
C LYS A 607 -20.68 53.88 -56.54
N GLY A 608 -20.01 53.69 -55.40
CA GLY A 608 -20.06 54.63 -54.26
C GLY A 608 -21.46 54.85 -53.66
N GLN A 609 -22.33 53.85 -53.76
CA GLN A 609 -23.74 53.89 -53.33
C GLN A 609 -24.15 52.54 -52.75
N TRP A 610 -25.35 52.48 -52.18
CA TRP A 610 -25.93 51.25 -51.67
C TRP A 610 -27.24 50.89 -52.37
N VAL A 611 -27.56 49.60 -52.41
CA VAL A 611 -28.83 49.07 -52.93
C VAL A 611 -29.36 48.05 -51.93
N ILE A 612 -30.68 48.08 -51.69
CA ILE A 612 -31.41 47.07 -50.92
C ILE A 612 -32.11 46.12 -51.90
N ASP A 613 -32.01 44.81 -51.63
CA ASP A 613 -32.68 43.74 -52.40
C ASP A 613 -34.21 43.72 -52.22
#